data_AF-A0A4Q3TBY0-F1
#
_entry.id   AF-A0A4Q3TBY0-F1
#
_cell.length_a   1.000
_cell.length_b   1.000
_cell.length_c   1.000
_cell.angle_alpha   90.00
_cell.angle_beta   90.00
_cell.angle_gamma   90.00
#
_symmetry.space_group_name_H-M   'P 1'
#
loop_
_entity.id
_entity.type
_entity.pdbx_description
1 polymer ?
#
loop_
_entity_poly.entity_id
_entity_poly.type
_entity_poly.pdbx_seq_one_letter_code
_entity_poly.pdbx_strand_id
1 'polypeptide(L)'
;MQTLTGAWRAGQLDLPDLHHRLIPTLQSFLGHLDGHHNVESHHYFPVMRQVEPRIGAGIDLLDRDHHAIHEQLETLFQQGLALHQAVAGKAPDASDAASRLSDVLERAAPLLSRHLEDEEDIVIPLIVRHAEAFG
;
A
#
# COMPACT_ATOMS: atom_id res chain seq x y z
N MET A 1 5.61 9.23 -1.03
CA MET A 1 4.51 9.93 -0.32
C MET A 1 4.96 10.54 1.00
N GLN A 2 5.61 9.79 1.90
CA GLN A 2 6.14 10.33 3.18
C GLN A 2 7.08 11.54 3.02
N THR A 3 7.89 11.58 1.96
CA THR A 3 8.71 12.76 1.65
C THR A 3 7.86 14.01 1.38
N LEU A 4 6.70 13.87 0.72
CA LEU A 4 5.79 14.98 0.43
C LEU A 4 5.15 15.50 1.71
N THR A 5 4.63 14.59 2.53
CA THR A 5 3.98 14.96 3.79
C THR A 5 4.98 15.50 4.80
N GLY A 6 6.21 14.99 4.82
CA GLY A 6 7.32 15.51 5.62
C GLY A 6 7.74 16.93 5.19
N ALA A 7 7.89 17.18 3.89
CA ALA A 7 8.19 18.51 3.37
C ALA A 7 7.07 19.53 3.72
N TRP A 8 5.80 19.12 3.61
CA TRP A 8 4.67 19.94 4.02
C TRP A 8 4.68 20.23 5.54
N ARG A 9 4.89 19.21 6.39
CA ARG A 9 5.01 19.39 7.84
C ARG A 9 6.17 20.31 8.24
N ALA A 10 7.25 20.29 7.48
CA ALA A 10 8.41 21.18 7.66
C ALA A 10 8.18 22.61 7.13
N GLY A 11 7.02 22.90 6.55
CA GLY A 11 6.71 24.21 5.94
C GLY A 11 7.44 24.48 4.62
N GLN A 12 7.99 23.44 3.98
CA GLN A 12 8.75 23.53 2.73
C GLN A 12 7.87 23.32 1.49
N LEU A 13 6.63 22.87 1.68
CA LEU A 13 5.63 22.64 0.65
C LEU A 13 4.30 23.19 1.15
N ASP A 14 3.57 23.94 0.34
CA ASP A 14 2.25 24.44 0.74
C ASP A 14 1.16 23.36 0.56
N LEU A 15 -0.02 23.62 1.14
CA LEU A 15 -1.12 22.66 1.11
C LEU A 15 -1.68 22.40 -0.31
N PRO A 16 -1.88 23.42 -1.16
CA PRO A 16 -2.24 23.20 -2.56
C PRO A 16 -1.24 22.31 -3.33
N ASP A 17 0.06 22.56 -3.19
CA ASP A 17 1.10 21.76 -3.86
C ASP A 17 1.20 20.34 -3.29
N LEU A 18 1.03 20.18 -1.98
CA LEU A 18 0.90 18.87 -1.37
C LEU A 18 -0.27 18.11 -1.98
N HIS A 19 -1.47 18.71 -2.03
CA HIS A 19 -2.67 18.09 -2.59
C HIS A 19 -2.48 17.69 -4.06
N HIS A 20 -1.97 18.62 -4.88
CA HIS A 20 -1.75 18.41 -6.30
C HIS A 20 -0.85 17.21 -6.59
N ARG A 21 0.18 17.00 -5.75
CA ARG A 21 1.15 15.91 -5.92
C ARG A 21 0.74 14.62 -5.22
N LEU A 22 0.20 14.72 -4.01
CA LEU A 22 -0.09 13.57 -3.16
C LEU A 22 -1.31 12.78 -3.64
N ILE A 23 -2.40 13.46 -4.04
CA ILE A 23 -3.65 12.76 -4.38
C ILE A 23 -3.49 11.83 -5.60
N PRO A 24 -2.92 12.25 -6.74
CA PRO A 24 -2.72 11.33 -7.87
C PRO A 24 -1.74 10.20 -7.55
N THR A 25 -0.68 10.51 -6.79
CA THR A 25 0.30 9.51 -6.34
C THR A 25 -0.36 8.44 -5.48
N LEU A 26 -1.20 8.86 -4.52
CA LEU A 26 -1.95 7.96 -3.64
C LEU A 26 -2.92 7.09 -4.45
N GLN A 27 -3.70 7.68 -5.35
CA GLN A 27 -4.65 6.94 -6.19
C GLN A 27 -3.95 5.86 -7.04
N SER A 28 -2.84 6.22 -7.68
CA SER A 28 -2.05 5.28 -8.46
C SER A 28 -1.50 4.15 -7.60
N PHE A 29 -0.97 4.47 -6.42
CA PHE A 29 -0.47 3.48 -5.47
C PHE A 29 -1.55 2.50 -5.01
N LEU A 30 -2.72 3.00 -4.61
CA LEU A 30 -3.84 2.17 -4.16
C LEU A 30 -4.28 1.18 -5.25
N GLY A 31 -4.45 1.67 -6.49
CA GLY A 31 -4.89 0.83 -7.60
C GLY A 31 -3.87 -0.24 -8.00
N HIS A 32 -2.57 0.09 -8.01
CA HIS A 32 -1.54 -0.88 -8.32
C HIS A 32 -1.44 -1.97 -7.24
N LEU A 33 -1.47 -1.58 -5.96
CA LEU A 33 -1.28 -2.53 -4.87
C LEU A 33 -2.48 -3.48 -4.72
N ASP A 34 -3.71 -2.96 -4.82
CA ASP A 34 -4.92 -3.80 -4.84
C ASP A 34 -4.89 -4.80 -6.00
N GLY A 35 -4.53 -4.35 -7.21
CA GLY A 35 -4.41 -5.24 -8.37
C GLY A 35 -3.33 -6.31 -8.20
N HIS A 36 -2.19 -5.94 -7.64
CA HIS A 36 -1.07 -6.85 -7.38
C HIS A 36 -1.45 -7.97 -6.41
N HIS A 37 -1.92 -7.62 -5.21
CA HIS A 37 -2.32 -8.60 -4.20
C HIS A 37 -3.47 -9.48 -4.69
N ASN A 38 -4.43 -8.93 -5.44
CA ASN A 38 -5.51 -9.72 -6.02
C ASN A 38 -4.99 -10.78 -6.98
N VAL A 39 -3.98 -10.47 -7.79
CA VAL A 39 -3.37 -11.45 -8.68
C VAL A 39 -2.63 -12.52 -7.88
N GLU A 40 -1.88 -12.14 -6.86
CA GLU A 40 -1.14 -13.08 -6.03
C GLU A 40 -2.04 -14.04 -5.27
N SER A 41 -3.00 -13.52 -4.50
CA SER A 41 -3.92 -14.35 -3.72
C SER A 41 -4.72 -15.32 -4.57
N HIS A 42 -5.20 -14.89 -5.74
CA HIS A 42 -6.14 -15.70 -6.55
C HIS A 42 -5.47 -16.55 -7.64
N HIS A 43 -4.27 -16.18 -8.08
CA HIS A 43 -3.60 -16.87 -9.19
C HIS A 43 -2.27 -17.49 -8.77
N TYR A 44 -1.38 -16.73 -8.13
CA TYR A 44 -0.04 -17.24 -7.84
C TYR A 44 0.01 -18.13 -6.60
N PHE A 45 -0.54 -17.69 -5.47
CA PHE A 45 -0.52 -18.45 -4.22
C PHE A 45 -1.10 -19.87 -4.37
N PRO A 46 -2.21 -20.11 -5.11
CA PRO A 46 -2.68 -21.47 -5.37
C PRO A 46 -1.66 -22.34 -6.11
N VAL A 47 -0.99 -21.80 -7.14
CA VAL A 47 0.04 -22.53 -7.90
C VAL A 47 1.25 -22.81 -7.01
N MET A 48 1.70 -21.82 -6.24
CA MET A 48 2.83 -21.95 -5.30
C MET A 48 2.61 -23.07 -4.28
N ARG A 49 1.40 -23.17 -3.72
CA ARG A 49 1.03 -24.27 -2.81
C ARG A 49 1.03 -25.64 -3.48
N GLN A 50 0.74 -25.72 -4.78
CA GLN A 50 0.77 -26.99 -5.52
C GLN A 50 2.21 -27.43 -5.79
N VAL A 51 3.10 -26.51 -6.18
CA VAL A 51 4.47 -26.84 -6.58
C VAL A 51 5.43 -27.01 -5.39
N GLU A 52 5.18 -26.32 -4.27
CA GLU A 52 5.95 -26.45 -3.02
C GLU A 52 5.02 -26.44 -1.79
N PRO A 53 4.41 -27.58 -1.43
CA PRO A 53 3.49 -27.64 -0.29
C PRO A 53 4.11 -27.23 1.06
N ARG A 54 5.44 -27.29 1.18
CA ARG A 54 6.15 -27.03 2.46
C ARG A 54 6.13 -25.56 2.86
N ILE A 55 5.91 -24.64 1.92
CA ILE A 55 5.83 -23.20 2.19
C ILE A 55 4.40 -22.73 2.55
N GLY A 56 3.44 -23.65 2.69
CA GLY A 56 2.03 -23.31 2.90
C GLY A 56 1.79 -22.34 4.06
N ALA A 57 2.52 -22.48 5.17
CA ALA A 57 2.43 -21.55 6.31
C ALA A 57 2.92 -20.14 5.99
N GLY A 58 3.94 -20.01 5.12
CA GLY A 58 4.42 -18.72 4.62
C GLY A 58 3.40 -18.07 3.69
N ILE A 59 2.80 -18.84 2.78
CA ILE A 59 1.71 -18.32 1.94
C ILE A 59 0.48 -17.94 2.76
N ASP A 60 0.14 -18.69 3.82
CA ASP A 60 -0.93 -18.31 4.75
C ASP A 60 -0.63 -17.00 5.49
N LEU A 61 0.65 -16.70 5.76
CA LEU A 61 1.07 -15.44 6.37
C LEU A 61 0.86 -14.27 5.39
N LEU A 62 1.40 -14.37 4.18
CA LEU A 62 1.28 -13.34 3.15
C LEU A 62 -0.18 -13.03 2.83
N ASP A 63 -1.02 -14.07 2.68
CA ASP A 63 -2.44 -13.87 2.38
C ASP A 63 -3.18 -13.17 3.54
N ARG A 64 -2.83 -13.45 4.81
CA ARG A 64 -3.39 -12.68 5.94
C ARG A 64 -2.92 -11.23 5.93
N ASP A 65 -1.66 -10.99 5.56
CA ASP A 65 -1.14 -9.63 5.47
C ASP A 65 -1.82 -8.84 4.34
N HIS A 66 -2.19 -9.47 3.22
CA HIS A 66 -3.00 -8.83 2.17
C HIS A 66 -4.32 -8.29 2.74
N HIS A 67 -5.02 -9.06 3.57
CA HIS A 67 -6.26 -8.62 4.20
C HIS A 67 -6.02 -7.40 5.11
N ALA A 68 -5.00 -7.46 5.97
CA ALA A 68 -4.66 -6.36 6.85
C ALA A 68 -4.23 -5.10 6.07
N ILE A 69 -3.50 -5.26 4.97
CA ILE A 69 -3.09 -4.17 4.10
C ILE A 69 -4.33 -3.55 3.43
N HIS A 70 -5.27 -4.34 2.90
CA HIS A 70 -6.47 -3.82 2.27
C HIS A 70 -7.33 -2.98 3.22
N GLU A 71 -7.42 -3.34 4.50
CA GLU A 71 -8.06 -2.48 5.52
C GLU A 71 -7.36 -1.11 5.66
N GLN A 72 -6.03 -1.09 5.57
CA GLN A 72 -5.26 0.17 5.57
C GLN A 72 -5.42 0.95 4.27
N LEU A 73 -5.49 0.28 3.12
CA LEU A 73 -5.72 0.94 1.82
C LEU A 73 -7.08 1.62 1.77
N GLU A 74 -8.12 0.99 2.31
CA GLU A 74 -9.43 1.62 2.45
C GLU A 74 -9.36 2.88 3.33
N THR A 75 -8.67 2.78 4.48
CA THR A 75 -8.47 3.94 5.36
C THR A 75 -7.71 5.07 4.65
N LEU A 76 -6.66 4.75 3.89
CA LEU A 76 -5.91 5.71 3.09
C LEU A 76 -6.77 6.35 2.00
N PHE A 77 -7.61 5.57 1.32
CA PHE A 77 -8.55 6.07 0.34
C PHE A 77 -9.50 7.10 0.95
N GLN A 78 -10.12 6.76 2.09
CA GLN A 78 -11.05 7.65 2.79
C GLN A 78 -10.37 8.95 3.25
N GLN A 79 -9.15 8.89 3.80
CA GLN A 79 -8.42 10.10 4.18
C GLN A 79 -7.96 10.92 2.96
N GLY A 80 -7.59 10.27 1.86
CA GLY A 80 -7.26 10.92 0.59
C GLY A 80 -8.46 11.69 0.03
N LEU A 81 -9.64 11.07 0.04
CA LEU A 81 -10.89 11.70 -0.37
C LEU A 81 -11.24 12.89 0.52
N ALA A 82 -11.11 12.74 1.84
CA ALA A 82 -11.37 13.81 2.80
C ALA A 82 -10.44 15.01 2.58
N LEU A 83 -9.13 14.77 2.37
CA LEU A 83 -8.19 15.84 2.01
C LEU A 83 -8.57 16.51 0.70
N HIS A 84 -8.92 15.73 -0.32
CA HIS A 84 -9.31 16.25 -1.62
C HIS A 84 -10.52 17.19 -1.51
N GLN A 85 -11.56 16.76 -0.80
CA GLN A 85 -12.78 17.53 -0.57
C GLN A 85 -12.50 18.81 0.23
N ALA A 86 -11.70 18.73 1.29
CA ALA A 86 -11.37 19.87 2.13
C ALA A 86 -10.59 20.95 1.35
N VAL A 87 -9.61 20.56 0.54
CA VAL A 87 -8.84 21.49 -0.30
C VAL A 87 -9.70 22.09 -1.42
N ALA A 88 -10.48 21.27 -2.13
CA ALA A 88 -11.36 21.75 -3.20
C ALA A 88 -12.45 22.70 -2.68
N GLY A 89 -12.98 22.43 -1.49
CA GLY A 89 -13.97 23.27 -0.81
C GLY A 89 -13.39 24.48 -0.09
N LYS A 90 -12.06 24.66 -0.08
CA LYS A 90 -11.36 25.71 0.71
C LYS A 90 -11.75 25.68 2.18
N ALA A 91 -11.90 24.49 2.73
CA ALA A 91 -12.31 24.30 4.12
C ALA A 91 -11.22 24.84 5.07
N PRO A 92 -11.61 25.51 6.18
CA PRO A 92 -10.63 26.08 7.12
C PRO A 92 -9.78 25.01 7.83
N ASP A 93 -10.24 23.75 7.84
CA ASP A 93 -9.60 22.59 8.46
C ASP A 93 -8.88 21.68 7.44
N ALA A 94 -8.63 22.15 6.21
CA ALA A 94 -7.96 21.35 5.18
C ALA A 94 -6.54 20.89 5.59
N SER A 95 -5.83 21.68 6.40
CA SER A 95 -4.54 21.29 6.99
C SER A 95 -4.69 20.11 7.96
N ASP A 96 -5.79 20.02 8.70
CA ASP A 96 -6.02 18.89 9.62
C ASP A 96 -6.29 17.61 8.83
N ALA A 97 -6.98 17.71 7.68
CA ALA A 97 -7.17 16.58 6.78
C ALA A 97 -5.82 16.08 6.21
N ALA A 98 -4.90 16.98 5.87
CA ALA A 98 -3.55 16.61 5.44
C ALA A 98 -2.75 15.94 6.56
N SER A 99 -2.84 16.43 7.80
CA SER A 99 -2.23 15.79 8.97
C SER A 99 -2.74 14.37 9.17
N ARG A 100 -4.07 14.16 9.13
CA ARG A 100 -4.68 12.83 9.30
C ARG A 100 -4.23 11.84 8.24
N LEU A 101 -4.20 12.25 6.96
CA LEU A 101 -3.70 11.39 5.88
C LEU A 101 -2.22 11.05 6.08
N SER A 102 -1.41 12.03 6.48
CA SER A 102 0.01 11.79 6.78
C SER A 102 0.20 10.78 7.92
N ASP A 103 -0.61 10.86 8.97
CA ASP A 103 -0.53 9.91 10.08
C ASP A 103 -0.93 8.48 9.65
N VAL A 104 -1.93 8.33 8.78
CA VAL A 104 -2.30 7.02 8.24
C VAL A 104 -1.17 6.48 7.35
N LEU A 105 -0.56 7.31 6.49
CA LEU A 105 0.59 6.90 5.66
C LEU A 105 1.77 6.43 6.50
N GLU A 106 2.04 7.07 7.63
CA GLU A 106 3.10 6.68 8.56
C GLU A 106 2.79 5.36 9.28
N ARG A 107 1.52 5.15 9.67
CA ARG A 107 1.10 3.89 10.30
C ARG A 107 1.05 2.69 9.36
N ALA A 108 0.73 2.91 8.09
CA ALA A 108 0.64 1.83 7.10
C ALA A 108 2.04 1.34 6.65
N ALA A 109 3.04 2.23 6.59
CA ALA A 109 4.34 1.91 6.01
C ALA A 109 5.06 0.69 6.63
N PRO A 110 5.09 0.50 7.96
CA PRO A 110 5.75 -0.66 8.55
C PRO A 110 5.10 -2.01 8.20
N LEU A 111 3.79 -2.05 7.96
CA LEU A 111 3.09 -3.26 7.55
C LEU A 111 3.50 -3.65 6.13
N LEU A 112 3.47 -2.68 5.20
CA LEU A 112 3.89 -2.93 3.83
C LEU A 112 5.37 -3.30 3.72
N SER A 113 6.26 -2.65 4.49
CA SER A 113 7.70 -3.00 4.46
C SER A 113 7.93 -4.45 4.87
N ARG A 114 7.30 -4.89 5.98
CA ARG A 114 7.44 -6.28 6.45
C ARG A 114 6.86 -7.27 5.46
N HIS A 115 5.70 -6.96 4.91
CA HIS A 115 5.07 -7.82 3.92
C HIS A 115 5.98 -8.02 2.69
N LEU A 116 6.58 -6.94 2.17
CA LEU A 116 7.56 -7.04 1.07
C LEU A 116 8.80 -7.86 1.45
N GLU A 117 9.33 -7.68 2.66
CA GLU A 117 10.46 -8.47 3.18
C GLU A 117 10.10 -9.97 3.25
N ASP A 118 8.90 -10.30 3.76
CA ASP A 118 8.42 -11.68 3.84
C ASP A 118 8.17 -12.28 2.45
N GLU A 119 7.67 -11.50 1.49
CA GLU A 119 7.55 -11.93 0.10
C GLU A 119 8.91 -12.20 -0.55
N GLU A 120 9.90 -11.35 -0.32
CA GLU A 120 11.26 -11.55 -0.81
C GLU A 120 11.86 -12.87 -0.28
N ASP A 121 11.60 -13.21 0.99
CA ASP A 121 12.12 -14.43 1.61
C ASP A 121 11.35 -15.70 1.19
N ILE A 122 10.04 -15.59 0.91
CA ILE A 122 9.17 -16.74 0.65
C ILE A 122 8.99 -16.97 -0.86
N VAL A 123 8.62 -15.92 -1.60
CA VAL A 123 8.14 -16.01 -2.98
C VAL A 123 9.30 -16.04 -3.97
N ILE A 124 10.29 -15.16 -3.82
CA ILE A 124 11.39 -15.03 -4.79
C ILE A 124 12.19 -16.34 -4.95
N PRO A 125 12.60 -17.05 -3.87
CA PRO A 125 13.33 -18.31 -4.00
C PRO A 125 12.51 -19.41 -4.69
N LEU A 126 11.18 -19.34 -4.56
CA LEU A 126 10.28 -20.30 -5.20
C LEU A 126 10.17 -20.06 -6.71
N ILE A 127 9.98 -18.81 -7.13
CA ILE A 127 9.92 -18.46 -8.56
C ILE A 127 11.22 -18.88 -9.26
N VAL A 128 12.38 -18.64 -8.64
CA VAL A 128 13.68 -19.05 -9.19
C VAL A 128 13.78 -20.57 -9.34
N ARG A 129 13.25 -21.34 -8.38
CA ARG A 129 13.33 -22.81 -8.38
C ARG A 129 12.34 -23.45 -9.35
N HIS A 130 11.20 -22.82 -9.59
CA HIS A 130 10.09 -23.37 -10.37
C HIS A 130 9.72 -22.46 -11.56
N ALA A 131 10.71 -21.83 -12.20
CA ALA A 131 10.48 -20.85 -13.27
C ALA A 131 9.54 -21.34 -14.38
N GLU A 132 9.60 -22.63 -14.75
CA GLU A 132 8.72 -23.25 -15.76
C GLU A 132 7.24 -23.32 -15.35
N ALA A 133 6.93 -23.24 -14.05
CA ALA A 133 5.55 -23.24 -13.54
C ALA A 133 4.91 -21.84 -13.52
N PHE A 134 5.70 -20.79 -13.76
CA PHE A 134 5.28 -19.38 -13.67
C PHE A 134 5.55 -18.57 -14.95
N GLY A 135 6.04 -19.21 -16.02
CA GLY A 135 6.25 -18.61 -17.35
C GLY A 135 5.14 -18.98 -18.33
#